data_AF-A0A433TVG2-F1
#
_entry.id   AF-A0A433TVG2-F1
#
_cell.length_a   1.000
_cell.length_b   1.000
_cell.length_c   1.000
_cell.angle_alpha   90.00
_cell.angle_beta   90.00
_cell.angle_gamma   90.00
#
_symmetry.space_group_name_H-M   'P 1'
#
loop_
_entity.id
_entity.type
_entity.pdbx_description
1 polymer ?
#
loop_
_entity_poly.entity_id
_entity_poly.type
_entity_poly.pdbx_seq_one_letter_code
_entity_poly.pdbx_strand_id
1 'polypeptide(L)'
;MLIEPKADLKDVEAFFEAYKYFYNMIKYEPSFYALRMEAGNLISFNNRRILHGRNAFSSQKGLRWFQGNYIELSEFQSRLQTFHNTVGDGRPVTRLGMINLQ
;
A
#
# COMPACT_ATOMS: atom_id res chain seq x y z
N MET A 1 0.26 18.19 17.48
CA MET A 1 -1.03 18.76 17.07
C MET A 1 -2.04 17.63 17.05
N LEU A 2 -2.88 17.53 18.09
CA LEU A 2 -3.97 16.57 18.08
C LEU A 2 -5.08 17.20 17.24
N ILE A 3 -5.41 16.57 16.12
CA ILE A 3 -6.52 16.98 15.27
C ILE A 3 -7.78 16.54 16.00
N GLU A 4 -8.67 17.48 16.32
CA GLU A 4 -9.95 17.11 16.93
C GLU A 4 -10.75 16.20 15.96
N PRO A 5 -11.42 15.16 16.47
CA PRO A 5 -12.25 14.31 15.65
C PRO A 5 -13.33 15.15 14.97
N LYS A 6 -13.30 15.23 13.63
CA LYS A 6 -14.30 15.96 12.83
C LYS A 6 -15.59 15.16 12.60
N ALA A 7 -15.74 14.01 13.25
CA ALA A 7 -16.90 13.13 13.08
C ALA A 7 -18.00 13.49 14.09
N ASP A 8 -19.27 13.45 13.67
CA ASP A 8 -20.40 13.56 14.57
C ASP A 8 -20.47 12.31 15.46
N LEU A 9 -20.76 12.49 16.76
CA LEU A 9 -20.85 11.38 17.72
C LEU A 9 -21.85 10.31 17.29
N LYS A 10 -22.92 10.70 16.60
CA LYS A 10 -23.94 9.76 16.09
C LYS A 10 -23.40 8.81 15.02
N ASP A 11 -22.32 9.18 14.33
CA ASP A 11 -21.74 8.41 13.23
C ASP A 11 -20.64 7.45 13.71
N VAL A 12 -20.16 7.62 14.95
CA VAL A 12 -19.02 6.86 15.50
C VAL A 12 -19.30 5.36 15.52
N GLU A 13 -20.46 4.95 16.03
CA GLU A 13 -20.80 3.53 16.14
C GLU A 13 -20.90 2.86 14.76
N ALA A 14 -21.62 3.49 13.83
CA ALA A 14 -21.74 3.01 12.45
C ALA A 14 -20.39 2.91 11.74
N PHE A 15 -19.50 3.89 11.95
CA PHE A 15 -18.14 3.85 11.42
C PHE A 15 -17.35 2.66 11.95
N PHE A 16 -17.37 2.40 13.26
CA PHE A 16 -16.63 1.29 13.84
C PHE A 16 -17.18 -0.07 13.43
N GLU A 17 -18.49 -0.20 13.23
CA GLU A 17 -19.07 -1.44 12.68
C GLU A 17 -18.61 -1.69 11.24
N ALA A 18 -18.63 -0.66 10.38
CA ALA A 18 -18.09 -0.76 9.02
C ALA A 18 -16.58 -1.05 9.02
N TYR A 19 -15.83 -0.43 9.92
CA TYR A 19 -14.40 -0.65 10.07
C TYR A 19 -14.06 -2.08 10.52
N LYS A 20 -14.79 -2.62 11.51
CA LYS A 20 -14.66 -4.03 11.95
C LYS A 20 -14.98 -4.99 10.81
N TYR A 21 -16.02 -4.70 10.04
CA TYR A 21 -16.38 -5.50 8.87
C TYR A 21 -15.25 -5.52 7.84
N PHE A 22 -14.72 -4.35 7.47
CA PHE A 22 -13.58 -4.25 6.56
C PHE A 22 -12.32 -4.95 7.10
N TYR A 23 -12.03 -4.79 8.39
CA TYR A 23 -10.91 -5.50 9.04
C TYR A 23 -11.07 -7.02 8.95
N ASN A 24 -12.27 -7.55 9.20
CA ASN A 24 -12.53 -8.98 9.08
C ASN A 24 -12.36 -9.47 7.64
N MET A 25 -12.79 -8.68 6.64
CA MET A 25 -12.53 -9.00 5.24
C MET A 25 -11.03 -9.13 4.96
N ILE A 26 -10.21 -8.17 5.41
CA ILE A 26 -8.75 -8.22 5.26
C ILE A 26 -8.16 -9.44 5.97
N LYS A 27 -8.59 -9.69 7.21
CA LYS A 27 -8.04 -10.76 8.05
C LYS A 27 -8.31 -12.15 7.47
N TYR A 28 -9.45 -12.35 6.82
CA TYR A 28 -9.86 -13.64 6.24
C TYR A 28 -9.73 -13.64 4.71
N GLU A 29 -9.01 -12.68 4.14
CA GLU A 29 -8.79 -12.57 2.69
C GLU A 29 -8.02 -13.79 2.18
N PRO A 30 -8.62 -14.66 1.32
CA PRO A 30 -7.95 -15.86 0.84
C PRO A 30 -6.70 -15.56 0.00
N SER A 31 -6.62 -14.37 -0.60
CA SER A 31 -5.47 -13.93 -1.40
C SER A 31 -4.33 -13.30 -0.60
N PHE A 32 -4.33 -13.40 0.73
CA PHE A 32 -3.25 -12.89 1.57
C PHE A 32 -1.89 -13.50 1.18
N TYR A 33 -0.95 -12.65 0.77
CA TYR A 33 0.38 -13.07 0.37
C TYR A 33 1.41 -12.81 1.46
N ALA A 34 1.97 -13.89 2.03
CA ALA A 34 3.05 -13.82 3.00
C ALA A 34 4.42 -13.99 2.32
N LEU A 35 5.26 -12.95 2.40
CA LEU A 35 6.64 -12.97 1.91
C LEU A 35 7.63 -12.78 3.06
N ARG A 36 8.62 -13.67 3.16
CA ARG A 36 9.78 -13.46 4.02
C ARG A 36 10.88 -12.77 3.22
N MET A 37 11.26 -11.56 3.64
CA MET A 37 12.37 -10.84 3.04
C MET A 37 13.70 -11.27 3.64
N GLU A 38 14.67 -11.53 2.77
CA GLU A 38 16.08 -11.76 3.07
C GLU A 38 16.92 -10.51 2.79
N ALA A 39 18.16 -10.48 3.28
CA ALA A 39 19.07 -9.35 3.05
C ALA A 39 19.28 -9.12 1.53
N GLY A 40 19.18 -7.87 1.10
CA GLY A 40 19.24 -7.48 -0.31
C GLY A 40 17.93 -7.60 -1.08
N ASN A 41 16.86 -8.17 -0.49
CA ASN A 41 15.55 -8.15 -1.12
C ASN A 41 14.95 -6.73 -1.10
N LEU A 42 14.26 -6.38 -2.18
CA LEU A 42 13.50 -5.15 -2.32
C LEU A 42 12.06 -5.50 -2.71
N ILE A 43 11.11 -4.85 -2.06
CA ILE A 43 9.71 -4.87 -2.46
C ILE A 43 9.27 -3.45 -2.80
N SER A 44 8.62 -3.30 -3.95
CA SER A 44 7.96 -2.07 -4.36
C SER A 44 6.50 -2.37 -4.63
N PHE A 45 5.61 -1.57 -4.07
CA PHE A 45 4.17 -1.77 -4.17
C PHE A 45 3.43 -0.44 -4.11
N ASN A 46 2.19 -0.44 -4.61
CA ASN A 46 1.34 0.73 -4.58
C ASN A 46 0.72 0.89 -3.18
N ASN A 47 1.30 1.76 -2.34
CA ASN A 47 0.85 2.02 -0.97
C ASN A 47 -0.59 2.58 -0.88
N ARG A 48 -1.13 3.09 -1.99
CA ARG A 48 -2.51 3.56 -2.09
C ARG A 48 -3.53 2.44 -2.32
N ARG A 49 -3.07 1.22 -2.63
CA ARG A 49 -3.93 0.07 -2.93
C ARG A 49 -3.63 -1.15 -2.05
N ILE A 50 -2.36 -1.40 -1.73
CA ILE A 50 -1.94 -2.60 -1.03
C ILE A 50 -1.75 -2.28 0.45
N LEU A 51 -2.59 -2.88 1.29
CA LEU A 51 -2.35 -2.97 2.72
C LEU A 51 -1.22 -3.97 2.96
N HIS A 52 -0.33 -3.64 3.90
CA HIS A 52 0.79 -4.49 4.24
C HIS A 52 1.00 -4.50 5.76
N GLY A 53 1.57 -5.59 6.24
CA GLY A 53 1.84 -5.80 7.65
C GLY A 53 3.02 -6.73 7.86
N ARG A 54 3.28 -7.08 9.11
CA ARG A 54 4.32 -8.04 9.48
C ARG A 54 3.85 -8.90 10.63
N ASN A 55 4.31 -10.15 10.64
CA ASN A 55 4.15 -11.01 11.81
C ASN A 55 5.00 -10.49 12.97
N ALA A 56 4.59 -10.84 14.19
CA ALA A 56 5.39 -10.62 15.39
C ALA A 56 6.76 -11.32 15.26
N PHE A 57 7.78 -10.76 15.91
CA PHE A 57 9.14 -11.32 15.93
C PHE A 57 9.76 -11.15 17.32
N SER A 58 10.73 -12.01 17.67
CA SER A 58 11.50 -11.93 18.91
C SER A 58 12.83 -11.21 18.67
N SER A 59 13.13 -10.19 19.48
CA SER A 59 14.39 -9.43 19.43
C SER A 59 15.60 -10.22 19.94
N GLN A 60 15.38 -11.35 20.63
CA GLN A 60 16.45 -12.18 21.19
C GLN A 60 17.24 -12.95 20.11
N LYS A 61 16.70 -13.04 18.88
CA LYS A 61 17.27 -13.85 17.78
C LYS A 61 18.10 -13.05 16.76
N GLY A 62 18.38 -11.77 17.02
CA GLY A 62 19.26 -10.95 16.19
C GLY A 62 18.66 -9.62 15.72
N LEU A 63 19.45 -8.88 14.93
CA LEU A 63 19.08 -7.58 14.38
C LEU A 63 18.29 -7.73 13.08
N ARG A 64 17.22 -6.95 12.92
CA ARG A 64 16.45 -6.84 11.68
C ARG A 64 16.34 -5.38 11.29
N TRP A 65 16.91 -5.02 10.14
CA TRP A 65 16.91 -3.66 9.62
C TRP A 65 16.33 -3.63 8.21
N PHE A 66 15.36 -2.73 8.00
CA PHE A 66 14.79 -2.43 6.70
C PHE A 66 15.01 -0.95 6.41
N GLN A 67 15.33 -0.65 5.16
CA GLN A 67 15.36 0.71 4.65
C GLN A 67 14.17 0.89 3.70
N GLY A 68 13.39 1.93 3.93
CA GLY A 68 12.21 2.25 3.12
C GLY A 68 12.31 3.66 2.57
N ASN A 69 11.74 3.86 1.39
CA ASN A 69 11.51 5.18 0.81
C ASN A 69 10.17 5.18 0.07
N TYR A 70 9.63 6.36 -0.21
CA TYR A 70 8.43 6.56 -0.99
C TYR A 70 8.76 7.31 -2.29
N ILE A 71 7.98 7.02 -3.33
CA ILE A 71 7.98 7.77 -4.58
C ILE A 71 6.57 8.25 -4.85
N GLU A 72 6.45 9.45 -5.41
CA GLU A 72 5.15 9.96 -5.84
C GLU A 72 4.63 9.20 -7.05
N LEU A 73 3.31 9.01 -7.11
CA LEU A 73 2.69 8.25 -8.19
C LEU A 73 2.86 8.93 -9.55
N SER A 74 2.91 10.25 -9.58
CA SER A 74 3.15 11.06 -10.78
C SER A 74 4.58 10.89 -11.33
N GLU A 75 5.58 10.78 -10.46
CA GLU A 75 6.97 10.52 -10.87
C GLU A 75 7.09 9.12 -11.48
N PHE A 76 6.46 8.12 -10.84
CA PHE A 76 6.39 6.77 -11.40
C PHE A 76 5.69 6.76 -12.77
N GLN A 77 4.57 7.48 -12.91
CA GLN A 77 3.85 7.62 -14.18
C GLN A 77 4.71 8.21 -15.29
N SER A 78 5.39 9.33 -15.00
CA SER A 78 6.25 10.03 -15.96
C SER A 78 7.36 9.12 -16.49
N ARG A 79 8.02 8.40 -15.58
CA ARG A 79 9.06 7.43 -15.95
C ARG A 79 8.52 6.25 -16.73
N LEU A 80 7.35 5.72 -16.34
CA LEU A 80 6.72 4.62 -17.06
C LEU A 80 6.28 5.03 -18.48
N GLN A 81 5.76 6.25 -18.66
CA GLN A 81 5.42 6.77 -19.99
C GLN A 81 6.67 6.95 -20.85
N THR A 82 7.75 7.48 -20.26
CA THR A 82 9.05 7.59 -20.94
C THR A 82 9.53 6.22 -21.39
N PHE A 83 9.42 5.20 -20.53
CA PHE A 83 9.79 3.82 -20.86
C PHE A 83 8.93 3.25 -22.00
N HIS A 84 7.61 3.44 -21.99
CA HIS A 84 6.74 3.04 -23.10
C HIS A 84 7.16 3.69 -24.43
N ASN A 85 7.56 4.96 -24.41
CA ASN A 85 7.94 5.70 -25.62
C ASN A 85 9.32 5.29 -26.17
N THR A 86 10.28 4.95 -25.29
CA THR A 86 11.67 4.71 -25.70
C THR A 86 12.01 3.25 -25.91
N VAL A 87 11.34 2.34 -25.18
CA VAL A 87 11.62 0.90 -25.19
C VAL A 87 10.37 0.07 -25.49
N GLY A 88 9.19 0.58 -25.11
CA GLY A 88 7.92 -0.13 -25.24
C GLY A 88 7.19 0.07 -26.56
N ASP A 89 5.87 -0.12 -26.52
CA ASP A 89 4.94 -0.03 -27.65
C ASP A 89 4.35 1.38 -27.86
N GLY A 90 4.86 2.40 -27.15
CA GLY A 90 4.40 3.78 -27.23
C GLY A 90 3.00 4.03 -26.66
N ARG A 91 2.34 3.03 -26.06
CA ARG A 91 0.97 3.24 -25.57
C ARG A 91 0.94 4.19 -24.36
N PRO A 92 -0.12 5.00 -24.21
CA PRO A 92 -0.27 5.84 -23.02
C PRO A 92 -0.49 4.99 -21.76
N VAL A 93 0.08 5.43 -20.64
CA VAL A 93 -0.16 4.85 -19.31
C VAL A 93 -1.53 5.30 -18.82
N THR A 94 -2.50 4.38 -18.75
CA THR A 94 -3.90 4.70 -18.44
C THR A 94 -4.36 4.27 -17.04
N ARG A 95 -3.64 3.36 -16.36
CA ARG A 95 -4.03 2.85 -15.03
C ARG A 95 -2.86 2.71 -14.08
N LEU A 96 -2.94 3.40 -12.94
CA LEU A 96 -1.97 3.35 -11.84
C LEU A 96 -2.57 2.98 -10.49
N GLY A 97 -3.76 2.37 -10.50
CA GLY A 97 -4.34 1.70 -9.32
C GLY A 97 -5.52 2.40 -8.65
N MET A 98 -5.72 3.71 -8.82
CA MET A 98 -6.92 4.42 -8.34
C MET A 98 -7.52 5.42 -9.32
N ILE A 99 -6.73 5.90 -10.30
CA ILE A 99 -7.19 6.92 -11.25
C ILE A 99 -7.33 6.24 -12.61
N ASN A 100 -8.55 6.21 -13.13
CA ASN A 100 -8.74 6.13 -14.59
C ASN A 100 -8.39 7.52 -15.11
N LEU A 101 -7.30 7.64 -15.85
CA LEU A 101 -7.00 8.87 -16.55
C LEU A 101 -7.88 8.86 -17.80
N GLN A 102 -9.06 9.48 -17.68
CA GLN A 102 -9.88 9.86 -18.84
C GLN A 102 -9.32 11.14 -19.45
#